data_AF-A0A5Y1YCQ1-F1
#
_entry.id   AF-A0A5Y1YCQ1-F1
#
_cell.length_a   1.000
_cell.length_b   1.000
_cell.length_c   1.000
_cell.angle_alpha   90.00
_cell.angle_beta   90.00
_cell.angle_gamma   90.00
#
_symmetry.space_group_name_H-M   'P 1'
#
loop_
_entity.id
_entity.type
_entity.pdbx_description
1 polymer ?
#
loop_
_entity_poly.entity_id
_entity_poly.type
_entity_poly.pdbx_seq_one_letter_code
_entity_poly.pdbx_strand_id
1 'polypeptide(L)'
;MSKKSNLSTRYIEALRRLPQYTCNTDRTGPLTHVMTGVRVLPVDNLADDEDSGLLEIQYPGGHKIVVYAALFFDIALKEAAEIEVNLSPDDNYIFGRKQTAVQRSITYLREHLERKYSLND
;
A
#
# COMPACT_ATOMS: atom_id res chain seq x y z
N MET A 1 -25.46 2.18 -20.87
CA MET A 1 -24.18 1.56 -21.29
C MET A 1 -23.18 1.75 -20.17
N SER A 2 -22.70 0.67 -19.54
CA SER A 2 -21.71 0.75 -18.46
C SER A 2 -20.38 1.21 -19.06
N LYS A 3 -19.90 2.41 -18.69
CA LYS A 3 -18.56 2.87 -19.09
C LYS A 3 -17.56 1.87 -18.53
N LYS A 4 -16.80 1.22 -19.41
CA LYS A 4 -15.67 0.36 -19.02
C LYS A 4 -14.71 1.24 -18.20
N SER A 5 -14.49 0.89 -16.94
CA SER A 5 -13.61 1.66 -16.04
C SER A 5 -12.18 1.68 -16.59
N ASN A 6 -11.58 2.87 -16.66
CA ASN A 6 -10.20 3.09 -17.10
C ASN A 6 -9.25 2.18 -16.28
N LEU A 7 -8.28 1.54 -16.96
CA LEU A 7 -7.28 0.65 -16.39
C LEU A 7 -6.53 1.31 -15.22
N SER A 8 -6.19 2.59 -15.33
CA SER A 8 -5.57 3.35 -14.23
C SER A 8 -6.47 3.38 -12.98
N THR A 9 -7.77 3.66 -13.15
CA THR A 9 -8.76 3.60 -12.06
C THR A 9 -8.86 2.19 -11.47
N ARG A 10 -8.83 1.14 -12.29
CA ARG A 10 -8.85 -0.25 -11.81
C ARG A 10 -7.61 -0.59 -10.97
N TYR A 11 -6.43 -0.10 -11.36
CA TYR A 11 -5.22 -0.24 -10.56
C TYR A 11 -5.29 0.53 -9.25
N ILE A 12 -5.85 1.74 -9.22
CA ILE A 12 -6.11 2.47 -7.97
C ILE A 12 -7.02 1.65 -7.05
N GLU A 13 -8.10 1.07 -7.57
CA GLU A 13 -9.00 0.25 -6.75
C GLU A 13 -8.34 -1.03 -6.24
N ALA A 14 -7.43 -1.63 -7.01
CA ALA A 14 -6.63 -2.77 -6.56
C ALA A 14 -5.62 -2.36 -5.47
N LEU A 15 -4.86 -1.28 -5.68
CA LEU A 15 -3.89 -0.74 -4.73
C LEU A 15 -4.55 -0.38 -3.39
N ARG A 16 -5.79 0.15 -3.42
CA ARG A 16 -6.56 0.49 -2.21
C ARG A 16 -6.72 -0.68 -1.23
N ARG A 17 -6.60 -1.92 -1.71
CA ARG A 17 -6.71 -3.13 -0.88
C ARG A 17 -5.43 -3.51 -0.16
N LEU A 18 -4.30 -2.87 -0.48
CA LEU A 18 -3.01 -3.21 0.11
C LEU A 18 -2.81 -2.52 1.49
N PRO A 19 -2.03 -3.13 2.40
CA PRO A 19 -1.81 -2.64 3.76
C PRO A 19 -1.31 -1.19 3.86
N GLN A 20 -0.40 -0.80 2.96
CA GLN A 20 0.18 0.55 2.96
C GLN A 20 -0.81 1.65 2.56
N TYR A 21 -2.01 1.29 2.09
CA TYR A 21 -3.08 2.21 1.72
C TYR A 21 -4.33 2.08 2.60
N THR A 22 -4.35 1.20 3.60
CA THR A 22 -5.56 0.93 4.41
C THR A 22 -6.01 2.13 5.25
N CYS A 23 -5.10 3.06 5.56
CA CYS A 23 -5.40 4.28 6.30
C CYS A 23 -6.08 5.38 5.46
N ASN A 24 -6.32 5.16 4.16
CA ASN A 24 -7.03 6.14 3.33
C ASN A 24 -8.52 6.18 3.70
N THR A 25 -8.98 7.31 4.23
CA THR A 25 -10.37 7.51 4.65
C THR A 25 -11.31 7.79 3.48
N ASP A 26 -10.79 8.42 2.42
CA ASP A 26 -11.54 8.64 1.19
C ASP A 26 -11.60 7.34 0.37
N ARG A 27 -12.81 6.92 -0.01
CA ARG A 27 -13.07 5.70 -0.80
C ARG A 27 -13.10 5.96 -2.31
N THR A 28 -13.09 7.22 -2.72
CA THR A 28 -13.23 7.66 -4.11
C THR A 28 -12.26 8.80 -4.38
N GLY A 29 -10.98 8.46 -4.54
CA GLY A 29 -9.94 9.48 -4.71
C GLY A 29 -8.52 8.92 -4.71
N PRO A 30 -7.51 9.82 -4.78
CA PRO A 30 -6.10 9.47 -4.69
C PRO A 30 -5.76 8.63 -3.47
N LEU A 31 -4.83 7.69 -3.61
CA LEU A 31 -4.31 6.93 -2.49
C LEU A 31 -3.10 7.64 -1.91
N THR A 32 -3.04 7.77 -0.59
CA THR A 32 -1.87 8.27 0.13
C THR A 32 -1.18 7.11 0.82
N HIS A 33 0.11 6.94 0.53
CA HIS A 33 0.93 5.92 1.16
C HIS A 33 1.22 6.28 2.63
N VAL A 34 0.87 5.39 3.56
CA VAL A 34 0.86 5.70 5.00
C VAL A 34 2.22 6.13 5.56
N MET A 35 3.32 5.55 5.06
CA MET A 35 4.66 5.84 5.57
C MET A 35 5.38 7.00 4.86
N THR A 36 4.99 7.33 3.63
CA THR A 36 5.76 8.27 2.79
C THR A 36 4.98 9.53 2.45
N GLY A 37 3.65 9.54 2.66
CA GLY A 37 2.78 10.65 2.27
C GLY A 37 2.64 10.83 0.75
N VAL A 38 3.22 9.94 -0.05
CA VAL A 38 3.12 9.96 -1.52
C VAL A 38 1.69 9.69 -1.93
N ARG A 39 1.17 10.51 -2.85
CA ARG A 39 -0.17 10.37 -3.42
C ARG A 39 -0.10 9.69 -4.78
N VAL A 40 -0.98 8.72 -5.02
CA VAL A 40 -1.11 7.96 -6.25
C VAL A 40 -2.46 8.30 -6.88
N LEU A 41 -2.43 8.80 -8.11
CA LEU A 41 -3.60 9.29 -8.83
C LEU A 41 -3.76 8.53 -10.16
N PRO A 42 -5.00 8.26 -10.61
CA PRO A 42 -5.22 7.81 -11.96
C PRO A 42 -4.90 8.94 -12.95
N VAL A 43 -4.37 8.60 -14.12
CA VAL A 43 -4.19 9.54 -15.22
C VAL A 43 -5.39 9.38 -16.17
N ASP A 44 -6.30 10.35 -16.14
CA ASP A 44 -7.58 10.25 -16.86
C ASP A 44 -7.57 10.85 -18.27
N ASN A 45 -6.48 11.47 -18.72
CA ASN A 45 -6.52 12.35 -19.88
C ASN A 45 -5.21 12.34 -20.69
N LEU A 46 -4.96 11.26 -21.43
CA LEU A 46 -4.06 11.30 -22.57
C LEU A 46 -4.93 11.40 -23.81
N ALA A 47 -4.72 12.46 -24.58
CA ALA A 47 -5.60 12.92 -25.66
C ALA A 47 -5.69 11.97 -26.87
N ASP A 48 -5.06 10.79 -26.82
CA ASP A 48 -5.05 9.80 -27.88
C ASP A 48 -5.27 8.41 -27.28
N ASP A 49 -6.17 7.66 -27.91
CA ASP A 49 -6.64 6.32 -27.54
C ASP A 49 -5.52 5.36 -27.08
N GLU A 50 -5.52 5.02 -25.80
CA GLU A 50 -5.58 3.66 -25.27
C GLU A 50 -5.63 3.75 -23.74
N ASP A 51 -6.21 2.75 -23.11
CA ASP A 51 -6.30 2.59 -21.65
C ASP A 51 -4.88 2.46 -21.06
N SER A 52 -4.12 3.57 -21.01
CA SER A 52 -2.65 3.60 -20.96
C SER A 52 -2.04 2.91 -19.74
N GLY A 53 -2.87 2.65 -18.72
CA GLY A 53 -2.44 2.02 -17.49
C GLY A 53 -1.32 2.84 -16.84
N LEU A 54 -1.44 4.16 -16.85
CA LEU A 54 -0.48 5.07 -16.22
C LEU A 54 -1.05 5.63 -14.91
N LEU A 55 -0.17 5.86 -13.94
CA LEU A 55 -0.48 6.51 -12.67
C LEU A 55 0.41 7.74 -12.50
N GLU A 56 -0.13 8.80 -11.92
CA GLU A 56 0.65 9.94 -11.43
C GLU A 56 1.01 9.70 -9.97
N ILE A 57 2.29 9.88 -9.65
CA ILE A 57 2.83 9.81 -8.30
C ILE A 57 3.22 11.23 -7.89
N GLN A 58 2.56 11.76 -6.86
CA GLN A 58 2.81 13.08 -6.31
C GLN A 58 3.49 12.97 -4.94
N TYR A 59 4.69 13.54 -4.83
CA TYR A 59 5.47 13.55 -3.60
C TYR A 59 5.07 14.70 -2.67
N PRO A 60 5.28 14.56 -1.34
CA PRO A 60 5.26 15.69 -0.42
C PRO A 60 6.29 16.74 -0.88
N GLY A 61 5.81 17.93 -1.25
CA GLY A 61 6.63 18.97 -1.91
C GLY A 61 6.19 19.28 -3.35
N GLY A 62 5.23 18.54 -3.90
CA GLY A 62 4.55 18.88 -5.15
C GLY A 62 5.24 18.37 -6.41
N HIS A 63 6.41 17.74 -6.30
CA HIS A 63 7.03 17.03 -7.42
C HIS A 63 6.14 15.85 -7.88
N LYS A 64 6.08 15.64 -9.19
CA LYS A 64 5.22 14.64 -9.82
C LYS A 64 6.00 13.82 -10.83
N ILE A 65 5.72 12.52 -10.88
CA ILE A 65 6.19 11.62 -11.93
C ILE A 65 5.00 10.79 -12.45
N VAL A 66 5.16 10.22 -13.64
CA VAL A 66 4.20 9.28 -14.23
C VAL A 66 4.87 7.91 -14.35
N VAL A 67 4.14 6.86 -13.98
CA VAL A 67 4.63 5.49 -13.97
C VAL A 67 3.65 4.53 -14.64
N TYR A 68 4.16 3.40 -15.13
CA TYR A 68 3.31 2.28 -15.53
C TYR A 68 2.64 1.67 -14.29
N ALA A 69 1.32 1.61 -14.32
CA ALA A 69 0.48 1.12 -13.23
C ALA A 69 0.81 -0.34 -12.89
N ALA A 70 1.05 -1.19 -13.88
CA ALA A 70 1.41 -2.59 -13.68
C ALA A 70 2.71 -2.75 -12.88
N LEU A 71 3.77 -2.03 -13.29
CA LEU A 71 5.06 -2.08 -12.60
C LEU A 71 4.96 -1.53 -11.18
N PHE A 72 4.26 -0.40 -11.01
CA PHE A 72 4.04 0.18 -9.69
C PHE A 72 3.24 -0.76 -8.78
N PHE A 73 2.24 -1.45 -9.33
CA PHE A 73 1.44 -2.43 -8.63
C PHE A 73 2.28 -3.62 -8.13
N ASP A 74 3.18 -4.16 -8.96
CA ASP A 74 4.08 -5.24 -8.53
C ASP A 74 5.02 -4.82 -7.40
N ILE A 75 5.54 -3.58 -7.45
CA ILE A 75 6.36 -3.01 -6.38
C ILE A 75 5.53 -2.88 -5.09
N ALA A 76 4.30 -2.36 -5.19
CA ALA A 76 3.41 -2.21 -4.04
C ALA A 76 2.99 -3.57 -3.45
N LEU A 77 2.80 -4.60 -4.28
CA LEU A 77 2.50 -5.96 -3.82
C LEU A 77 3.66 -6.55 -3.02
N LYS A 78 4.90 -6.33 -3.47
CA LYS A 78 6.08 -6.78 -2.72
C LYS A 78 6.14 -6.14 -1.33
N GLU A 79 5.94 -4.83 -1.26
CA GLU A 79 5.88 -4.10 0.01
C GLU A 79 4.74 -4.62 0.90
N ALA A 80 3.55 -4.83 0.34
CA ALA A 80 2.39 -5.37 1.06
C ALA A 80 2.71 -6.74 1.69
N ALA A 81 3.33 -7.65 0.94
CA ALA A 81 3.74 -8.95 1.43
C ALA A 81 4.78 -8.84 2.55
N GLU A 82 5.74 -7.92 2.43
CA GLU A 82 6.73 -7.66 3.49
C GLU A 82 6.07 -7.10 4.76
N ILE A 83 5.07 -6.24 4.63
CA ILE A 83 4.29 -5.72 5.78
C ILE A 83 3.57 -6.87 6.48
N GLU A 84 2.86 -7.72 5.74
CA GLU A 84 2.10 -8.85 6.31
C GLU A 84 3.02 -9.84 7.05
N VAL A 85 4.14 -10.24 6.44
CA VAL A 85 5.11 -11.17 7.04
C VAL A 85 5.75 -10.61 8.32
N ASN A 86 5.89 -9.29 8.44
CA ASN A 86 6.48 -8.66 9.62
C ASN A 86 5.47 -8.36 10.73
N LEU A 87 4.18 -8.18 10.40
CA LEU A 87 3.14 -7.83 11.39
C LEU A 87 2.38 -9.04 11.95
N SER A 88 2.34 -10.16 11.23
CA SER A 88 1.69 -11.42 11.64
C SER A 88 2.66 -12.62 11.56
N PRO A 89 3.74 -12.66 12.36
CA PRO A 89 4.62 -13.81 12.38
C PRO A 89 3.96 -15.08 12.96
N ASP A 90 2.85 -14.95 13.69
CA ASP A 90 2.17 -16.06 14.38
C ASP A 90 1.06 -16.74 13.55
N ASP A 91 0.47 -16.07 12.55
CA ASP A 91 -0.59 -16.65 11.70
C ASP A 91 -0.05 -17.69 10.70
N ASN A 92 1.22 -17.54 10.36
CA ASN A 92 1.96 -18.56 9.64
C ASN A 92 2.68 -19.38 10.70
N TYR A 93 2.50 -20.71 10.72
CA TYR A 93 3.18 -21.69 11.59
C TYR A 93 4.73 -21.72 11.42
N ILE A 94 5.37 -20.57 11.33
CA ILE A 94 6.79 -20.33 11.41
C ILE A 94 7.12 -20.49 12.90
N PHE A 95 7.34 -21.74 13.32
CA PHE A 95 7.95 -22.09 14.60
C PHE A 95 8.91 -20.98 15.02
N GLY A 96 8.72 -20.35 16.20
CA GLY A 96 9.43 -19.14 16.64
C GLY A 96 10.97 -19.17 16.55
N ARG A 97 11.55 -20.33 16.24
CA ARG A 97 12.96 -20.51 15.85
C ARG A 97 13.34 -19.96 14.47
N LYS A 98 12.38 -19.65 13.59
CA LYS A 98 12.61 -19.14 12.22
C LYS A 98 12.36 -17.63 12.06
N GLN A 99 12.00 -16.91 13.12
CA GLN A 99 11.86 -15.46 13.05
C GLN A 99 13.21 -14.77 12.86
N THR A 100 13.25 -13.80 11.95
CA THR A 100 14.40 -12.91 11.75
C THR A 100 14.64 -12.05 12.99
N ALA A 101 15.83 -11.46 13.12
CA ALA A 101 16.14 -10.56 14.24
C ALA A 101 15.21 -9.33 14.28
N VAL A 102 14.83 -8.81 13.10
CA VAL A 102 13.92 -7.68 12.97
C VAL A 102 12.52 -8.04 13.46
N GLN A 103 11.98 -9.19 13.04
CA GLN A 103 10.65 -9.66 13.50
C GLN A 103 10.59 -9.80 15.02
N ARG A 104 11.61 -10.39 15.65
CA ARG A 104 11.66 -10.50 17.12
C ARG A 104 11.67 -9.14 17.81
N SER A 105 12.41 -8.17 17.26
CA SER A 105 12.45 -6.82 17.81
C SER A 105 11.10 -6.11 17.68
N ILE A 106 10.37 -6.33 16.58
CA ILE A 106 9.02 -5.78 16.38
C ILE A 106 8.05 -6.37 17.40
N THR A 107 8.04 -7.70 17.57
CA THR A 107 7.16 -8.38 18.56
C THR A 107 7.42 -7.88 19.97
N TYR A 108 8.69 -7.85 20.41
CA TYR A 108 9.04 -7.34 21.74
C TYR A 108 8.58 -5.89 21.94
N LEU A 109 8.83 -5.02 20.96
CA LEU A 109 8.44 -3.62 21.04
C LEU A 109 6.91 -3.48 21.08
N ARG A 110 6.18 -4.25 20.26
CA ARG A 110 4.71 -4.28 20.26
C ARG A 110 4.18 -4.67 21.64
N GLU A 111 4.57 -5.83 22.16
CA GLU A 111 4.13 -6.32 23.48
C GLU A 111 4.45 -5.32 24.61
N HIS A 112 5.64 -4.71 24.56
CA HIS A 112 6.04 -3.72 25.55
C HIS A 112 5.13 -2.48 25.50
N LEU A 113 4.89 -1.93 24.31
CA LEU A 113 4.07 -0.75 24.13
C LEU A 113 2.59 -1.03 24.45
N GLU A 114 2.06 -2.16 24.01
CA GLU A 114 0.69 -2.59 24.32
C GLU A 114 0.46 -2.68 25.82
N ARG A 115 1.37 -3.30 26.57
CA ARG A 115 1.29 -3.39 28.04
C ARG A 115 1.46 -2.03 28.70
N LYS A 116 2.40 -1.21 28.23
CA LYS A 116 2.73 0.08 28.85
C LYS A 116 1.59 1.09 28.69
N TYR A 117 0.87 1.04 27.57
CA TYR A 117 -0.19 1.99 27.24
C TYR A 117 -1.60 1.37 27.27
N SER A 118 -1.76 0.15 27.79
CA SER A 118 -3.04 -0.54 27.88
C SER A 118 -3.80 -0.59 26.55
N LEU A 119 -3.11 -0.95 25.47
CA LEU A 119 -3.72 -0.97 24.11
C LEU A 119 -4.56 -2.24 23.84
N ASN A 120 -4.59 -3.18 24.79
CA ASN A 120 -5.27 -4.48 24.68
C ASN A 120 -6.49 -4.61 25.63
N ASP A 121 -7.06 -3.48 26.08
CA ASP A 121 -8.26 -3.43 26.96
C ASP A 121 -9.58 -3.44 26.16
#